data_AF-G0EIQ1-F1
#
_entry.id   AF-G0EIQ1-F1
#
_cell.length_a   1.000
_cell.length_b   1.000
_cell.length_c   1.000
_cell.angle_alpha   90.00
_cell.angle_beta   90.00
_cell.angle_gamma   90.00
#
_symmetry.space_group_name_H-M   'P 1'
#
loop_
_entity.id
_entity.type
_entity.pdbx_description
1 polymer ?
#
loop_
_entity_poly.entity_id
_entity_poly.type
_entity_poly.pdbx_seq_one_letter_code
_entity_poly.pdbx_strand_id
1 'polypeptide(L)'
;MESNKKDVKFILPMNLLGGRENIVKVNNCATRLRLEVKDANKVDEKEIEKYYPSVQKISPTEVHIIVGTNANLIAESLEKILASDYSVYNNLSDIISLLGGRENIVNINNCATRLRLEVVNADKINEEKYYPVVQKISPTEVHIIVGTKAFELADELKKLLNK
;
A
#
# COMPACT_ATOMS: atom_id res chain seq x y z
N MET A 1 -11.67 18.49 -23.59
CA MET A 1 -12.45 17.28 -23.29
C MET A 1 -11.66 16.47 -22.29
N GLU A 2 -11.78 16.80 -21.01
CA GLU A 2 -11.12 16.08 -19.92
C GLU A 2 -12.05 14.93 -19.51
N SER A 3 -11.74 13.73 -19.98
CA SER A 3 -12.50 12.54 -19.65
C SER A 3 -12.31 12.19 -18.18
N ASN A 4 -13.33 12.54 -17.41
CA ASN A 4 -13.66 12.13 -16.05
C ASN A 4 -13.15 10.70 -15.73
N LYS A 5 -11.96 10.61 -15.13
CA LYS A 5 -11.36 9.38 -14.63
C LYS A 5 -12.10 9.03 -13.34
N LYS A 6 -13.27 8.40 -13.46
CA LYS A 6 -14.01 7.87 -12.30
C LYS A 6 -13.04 7.01 -11.50
N ASP A 7 -12.74 7.41 -10.28
CA ASP A 7 -12.12 6.59 -9.25
C ASP A 7 -12.92 5.29 -9.12
N VAL A 8 -12.52 4.26 -9.87
CA VAL A 8 -13.04 2.91 -9.69
C VAL A 8 -12.43 2.44 -8.40
N LYS A 9 -13.15 2.65 -7.30
CA LYS A 9 -12.76 2.17 -5.98
C LYS A 9 -12.66 0.66 -6.08
N PHE A 10 -11.44 0.13 -5.99
CA PHE A 10 -11.20 -1.29 -5.82
C PHE A 10 -11.83 -1.69 -4.47
N ILE A 11 -12.95 -2.43 -4.51
CA ILE A 11 -13.76 -2.76 -3.33
C ILE A 11 -13.30 -4.05 -2.67
N LEU A 12 -12.44 -4.84 -3.31
CA LEU A 12 -12.04 -6.16 -2.82
C LEU A 12 -11.03 -6.05 -1.67
N PRO A 13 -11.41 -6.36 -0.42
CA PRO A 13 -10.49 -6.26 0.71
C PRO A 13 -9.40 -7.35 0.63
N MET A 14 -8.13 -6.98 0.83
CA MET A 14 -6.98 -7.90 0.70
C MET A 14 -7.05 -9.11 1.63
N ASN A 15 -7.67 -8.96 2.80
CA ASN A 15 -7.89 -10.05 3.74
C ASN A 15 -8.77 -11.16 3.14
N LEU A 16 -9.69 -10.85 2.23
CA LEU A 16 -10.51 -11.87 1.55
C LEU A 16 -9.71 -12.71 0.57
N LEU A 17 -8.57 -12.20 0.10
CA LEU A 17 -7.65 -12.94 -0.77
C LEU A 17 -6.61 -13.76 0.01
N GLY A 18 -6.74 -13.86 1.34
CA GLY A 18 -5.74 -14.50 2.19
C GLY A 18 -4.59 -13.58 2.58
N GLY A 19 -4.76 -12.27 2.39
CA GLY A 19 -3.72 -11.27 2.59
C GLY A 19 -2.80 -11.10 1.39
N ARG A 20 -2.03 -10.01 1.41
CA ARG A 20 -1.06 -9.65 0.35
C ARG A 20 -0.06 -10.76 0.07
N GLU A 21 0.45 -11.39 1.12
CA GLU A 21 1.45 -12.45 1.00
C GLU A 21 0.96 -13.67 0.22
N ASN A 22 -0.37 -13.83 0.10
CA ASN A 22 -0.98 -14.91 -0.63
C ASN A 22 -1.01 -14.64 -2.14
N ILE A 23 -0.89 -13.39 -2.61
CA ILE A 23 -0.96 -13.05 -4.03
C ILE A 23 0.45 -13.08 -4.63
N VAL A 24 0.64 -13.93 -5.65
CA VAL A 24 1.90 -14.11 -6.37
C VAL A 24 1.92 -13.24 -7.62
N LYS A 25 0.83 -13.25 -8.38
CA LYS A 25 0.73 -12.53 -9.65
C LYS A 25 -0.70 -12.11 -9.91
N VAL A 26 -0.86 -10.96 -10.55
CA VAL A 26 -2.14 -10.44 -11.00
C VAL A 26 -2.14 -10.40 -12.52
N ASN A 27 -3.16 -10.98 -13.12
CA ASN A 27 -3.45 -10.93 -14.55
C ASN A 27 -4.95 -10.60 -14.72
N ASN A 28 -5.36 -10.30 -15.94
CA ASN A 28 -6.78 -10.10 -16.26
C ASN A 28 -7.15 -10.56 -17.67
N CYS A 29 -8.45 -10.60 -17.90
CA CYS A 29 -9.09 -10.71 -19.20
C CYS A 29 -10.09 -9.56 -19.37
N ALA A 30 -10.94 -9.64 -20.39
CA ALA A 30 -12.01 -8.65 -20.60
C ALA A 30 -12.96 -8.52 -19.40
N THR A 31 -13.30 -9.63 -18.73
CA THR A 31 -14.30 -9.64 -17.64
C THR A 31 -13.87 -10.34 -16.36
N ARG A 32 -12.66 -10.92 -16.35
CA ARG A 32 -12.16 -11.72 -15.23
C ARG A 32 -10.83 -11.19 -14.73
N LEU A 33 -10.71 -11.06 -13.42
CA LEU A 33 -9.45 -10.93 -12.72
C LEU A 33 -8.88 -12.34 -12.53
N ARG A 34 -7.63 -12.56 -12.92
CA ARG A 34 -6.94 -13.85 -12.77
C ARG A 34 -5.80 -13.67 -11.79
N LEU A 35 -5.91 -14.32 -10.64
CA LEU A 35 -4.95 -14.21 -9.55
C LEU A 35 -4.19 -15.51 -9.41
N GLU A 36 -2.88 -15.44 -9.48
CA GLU A 36 -2.00 -16.50 -9.02
C GLU A 36 -1.77 -16.28 -7.52
N VAL A 37 -2.06 -17.29 -6.72
CA VAL A 37 -1.98 -17.24 -5.26
C VAL A 37 -1.13 -18.39 -4.72
N LYS A 38 -0.61 -18.25 -3.50
CA LYS A 38 0.12 -19.33 -2.82
C LYS A 38 -0.81 -20.43 -2.34
N ASP A 39 -1.98 -20.05 -1.83
CA ASP A 39 -2.98 -20.96 -1.30
C ASP A 39 -4.39 -20.42 -1.59
N ALA A 40 -5.09 -21.09 -2.50
CA ALA A 40 -6.47 -20.78 -2.82
C ALA A 40 -7.43 -20.99 -1.64
N ASN A 41 -7.11 -21.84 -0.65
CA ASN A 41 -7.99 -22.05 0.51
C ASN A 41 -8.08 -20.83 1.42
N LYS A 42 -7.10 -19.94 1.38
CA LYS A 42 -7.13 -18.67 2.11
C LYS A 42 -8.04 -17.62 1.46
N VAL A 43 -8.55 -17.88 0.26
CA VAL A 43 -9.48 -17.00 -0.43
C VAL A 43 -10.91 -17.27 0.03
N ASP A 44 -11.55 -16.23 0.58
CA ASP A 44 -12.92 -16.26 1.08
C ASP A 44 -13.92 -16.01 -0.05
N GLU A 45 -14.25 -17.08 -0.78
CA GLU A 45 -15.18 -17.04 -1.91
C GLU A 45 -16.54 -16.45 -1.52
N LYS A 46 -17.07 -16.85 -0.36
CA LYS A 46 -18.41 -16.46 0.08
C LYS A 46 -18.52 -14.97 0.32
N GLU A 47 -17.53 -14.37 0.97
CA GLU A 47 -17.53 -12.93 1.19
C GLU A 47 -17.31 -12.16 -0.13
N ILE A 48 -16.45 -12.65 -1.01
CA ILE A 48 -16.17 -11.99 -2.30
C ILE A 48 -17.40 -12.03 -3.22
N GLU A 49 -18.15 -13.14 -3.23
CA GLU A 49 -19.38 -13.30 -4.03
C GLU A 49 -20.52 -12.37 -3.61
N LYS A 50 -20.43 -11.70 -2.45
CA LYS A 50 -21.35 -10.61 -2.08
C LYS A 50 -21.13 -9.34 -2.89
N TYR A 51 -19.91 -9.15 -3.41
CA TYR A 51 -19.51 -7.94 -4.15
C TYR A 51 -19.36 -8.21 -5.64
N TYR A 52 -18.99 -9.43 -6.01
CA TYR A 52 -18.69 -9.83 -7.38
C TYR A 52 -19.52 -11.03 -7.81
N PRO A 53 -19.91 -11.13 -9.09
CA PRO A 53 -20.77 -12.18 -9.60
C PRO A 53 -20.34 -13.63 -9.29
N SER A 54 -19.04 -13.92 -9.27
CA SER A 54 -18.54 -15.28 -9.00
C SER A 54 -17.04 -15.30 -8.73
N VAL A 55 -16.62 -16.24 -7.88
CA VAL A 55 -15.23 -16.63 -7.66
C VAL A 55 -15.03 -18.09 -8.05
N GLN A 56 -13.93 -18.40 -8.73
CA GLN A 56 -13.60 -19.75 -9.18
C GLN A 56 -12.16 -20.09 -8.80
N LYS A 57 -11.98 -21.08 -7.95
CA LYS A 57 -10.67 -21.69 -7.67
C LYS A 57 -10.34 -22.70 -8.77
N ILE A 58 -9.52 -22.28 -9.74
CA ILE A 58 -9.14 -23.10 -10.89
C ILE A 58 -8.15 -24.18 -10.47
N SER A 59 -7.24 -23.83 -9.56
CA SER A 59 -6.26 -24.75 -8.99
C SER A 59 -5.93 -24.30 -7.55
N PRO A 60 -5.14 -25.08 -6.79
CA PRO A 60 -4.68 -24.67 -5.46
C PRO A 60 -3.91 -23.34 -5.43
N THR A 61 -3.43 -22.87 -6.59
CA THR A 61 -2.63 -21.66 -6.74
C THR A 61 -3.22 -20.67 -7.76
N GLU A 62 -4.43 -20.90 -8.27
CA GLU A 62 -5.06 -20.01 -9.27
C GLU A 62 -6.52 -19.76 -8.95
N VAL A 63 -6.89 -18.48 -8.87
CA VAL A 63 -8.25 -18.03 -8.58
C VAL A 63 -8.69 -17.00 -9.61
N HIS A 64 -9.87 -17.21 -10.18
CA HIS A 64 -10.51 -16.28 -11.11
C HIS A 64 -11.71 -15.62 -10.46
N ILE A 65 -11.79 -14.30 -10.58
CA ILE A 65 -12.93 -13.51 -10.07
C ILE A 65 -13.59 -12.82 -11.26
N ILE A 66 -14.90 -13.02 -11.44
CA ILE A 66 -15.65 -12.30 -12.47
C ILE A 66 -15.93 -10.90 -11.93
N VAL A 67 -15.33 -9.87 -12.54
CA VAL A 67 -15.43 -8.48 -12.07
C VAL A 67 -16.09 -7.54 -13.07
N GLY A 68 -16.49 -8.08 -14.24
CA GLY A 68 -17.09 -7.29 -15.32
C GLY A 68 -16.05 -6.54 -16.16
N THR A 69 -16.51 -5.62 -17.01
CA THR A 69 -15.70 -4.93 -18.03
C THR A 69 -14.54 -4.10 -17.47
N ASN A 70 -14.53 -3.85 -16.16
CA ASN A 70 -13.48 -3.10 -15.47
C ASN A 70 -12.33 -4.00 -14.99
N ALA A 71 -12.22 -5.24 -15.46
CA ALA A 71 -11.19 -6.18 -15.02
C ALA A 71 -9.76 -5.63 -15.18
N ASN A 72 -9.49 -4.88 -16.25
CA ASN A 72 -8.20 -4.22 -16.45
C ASN A 72 -7.91 -3.18 -15.36
N LEU A 73 -8.87 -2.29 -15.10
CA LEU A 73 -8.72 -1.23 -14.09
C LEU A 73 -8.54 -1.79 -12.68
N ILE A 74 -9.26 -2.87 -12.37
CA ILE A 74 -9.17 -3.57 -11.09
C ILE A 74 -7.81 -4.26 -10.96
N ALA A 75 -7.32 -4.92 -12.00
CA ALA A 75 -6.00 -5.53 -12.04
C ALA A 75 -4.90 -4.49 -11.88
N GLU A 76 -4.92 -3.41 -12.66
CA GLU A 76 -3.95 -2.32 -12.55
C GLU A 76 -3.96 -1.67 -11.16
N SER A 77 -5.13 -1.52 -10.54
CA SER A 77 -5.26 -0.97 -9.19
C SER A 77 -4.69 -1.93 -8.14
N LEU A 78 -4.97 -3.22 -8.29
CA LEU A 78 -4.44 -4.26 -7.42
C LEU A 78 -2.92 -4.39 -7.58
N GLU A 79 -2.41 -4.42 -8.80
CA GLU A 79 -0.98 -4.40 -9.10
C GLU A 79 -0.32 -3.16 -8.52
N LYS A 80 -0.96 -1.99 -8.62
CA LYS A 80 -0.48 -0.79 -7.95
C LYS A 80 -0.45 -0.98 -6.45
N ILE A 81 -1.50 -1.48 -5.79
CA ILE A 81 -1.49 -1.72 -4.34
C ILE A 81 -0.39 -2.72 -3.95
N LEU A 82 -0.24 -3.81 -4.70
CA LEU A 82 0.82 -4.80 -4.51
C LEU A 82 2.20 -4.20 -4.75
N ALA A 83 2.35 -3.32 -5.74
CA ALA A 83 3.58 -2.57 -5.98
C ALA A 83 3.77 -1.42 -4.98
N SER A 84 2.70 -0.95 -4.32
CA SER A 84 2.71 0.28 -3.51
C SER A 84 3.29 0.07 -2.12
N ASP A 85 3.41 -1.16 -1.60
CA ASP A 85 4.38 -1.43 -0.51
C ASP A 85 5.84 -1.19 -0.95
N TYR A 86 6.09 -0.90 -2.22
CA TYR A 86 7.38 -0.47 -2.75
C TYR A 86 7.38 0.95 -3.35
N SER A 87 6.23 1.66 -3.36
CA SER A 87 6.08 2.99 -3.98
C SER A 87 5.33 4.04 -3.16
N VAL A 88 4.88 3.75 -1.93
CA VAL A 88 4.39 4.77 -0.98
C VAL A 88 5.49 5.79 -0.61
N TYR A 89 6.73 5.51 -0.99
CA TYR A 89 7.89 6.38 -0.78
C TYR A 89 8.22 7.34 -1.91
N ASN A 90 7.44 7.33 -2.99
CA ASN A 90 7.79 8.12 -4.18
C ASN A 90 7.67 9.64 -3.96
N ASN A 91 7.02 10.08 -2.87
CA ASN A 91 6.95 11.50 -2.53
C ASN A 91 7.55 11.74 -1.14
N LEU A 92 8.85 12.03 -1.09
CA LEU A 92 9.52 12.58 0.10
C LEU A 92 8.73 13.77 0.68
N SER A 93 8.10 14.56 -0.19
CA SER A 93 7.22 15.68 0.17
C SER A 93 5.99 15.27 1.01
N ASP A 94 5.41 14.10 0.75
CA ASP A 94 4.27 13.60 1.53
C ASP A 94 4.72 13.17 2.93
N ILE A 95 5.89 12.53 3.05
CA ILE A 95 6.48 12.15 4.35
C ILE A 95 6.84 13.40 5.16
N ILE A 96 7.41 14.42 4.52
CA ILE A 96 7.73 15.69 5.17
C ILE A 96 6.45 16.38 5.64
N SER A 97 5.40 16.37 4.82
CA SER A 97 4.10 16.96 5.18
C SER A 97 3.42 16.20 6.32
N LEU A 98 3.46 14.87 6.29
CA LEU A 98 3.01 13.99 7.36
C LEU A 98 3.70 14.32 8.68
N LEU A 99 5.02 14.54 8.64
CA LEU A 99 5.84 14.87 9.80
C LEU A 99 5.64 16.31 10.30
N GLY A 100 4.73 17.10 9.73
CA GLY A 100 4.51 18.49 10.14
C GLY A 100 5.51 19.48 9.54
N GLY A 101 6.13 19.12 8.41
CA GLY A 101 7.07 19.95 7.67
C GLY A 101 8.54 19.66 7.97
N ARG A 102 9.43 20.18 7.11
CA ARG A 102 10.89 19.99 7.22
C ARG A 102 11.46 20.53 8.53
N GLU A 103 10.87 21.60 9.04
CA GLU A 103 11.25 22.26 10.30
C GLU A 103 10.97 21.41 11.54
N ASN A 104 10.08 20.42 11.41
CA ASN A 104 9.76 19.52 12.51
C ASN A 104 10.69 18.31 12.57
N ILE A 105 11.57 18.11 11.58
CA ILE A 105 12.48 16.95 11.52
C ILE A 105 13.87 17.39 12.00
N VAL A 106 14.34 16.81 13.11
CA VAL A 106 15.64 17.10 13.72
C VAL A 106 16.69 16.12 13.23
N ASN A 107 16.37 14.84 13.27
CA ASN A 107 17.31 13.78 12.90
C ASN A 107 16.60 12.59 12.25
N ILE A 108 17.31 11.92 11.35
CA ILE A 108 16.81 10.77 10.62
C ILE A 108 17.73 9.59 10.86
N ASN A 109 17.19 8.53 11.43
CA ASN A 109 17.81 7.23 11.60
C ASN A 109 16.94 6.16 10.95
N ASN A 110 17.48 4.97 10.80
CA ASN A 110 16.77 3.85 10.21
C ASN A 110 17.16 2.53 10.86
N CYS A 111 16.28 1.56 10.67
CA CYS A 111 16.44 0.16 11.05
C CYS A 111 16.04 -0.69 9.83
N ALA A 112 16.10 -2.03 9.93
CA ALA A 112 15.81 -2.92 8.82
C ALA A 112 14.42 -2.70 8.18
N THR A 113 13.41 -2.32 8.98
CA THR A 113 12.02 -2.16 8.52
C THR A 113 11.35 -0.85 8.93
N ARG A 114 12.08 0.06 9.58
CA ARG A 114 11.51 1.27 10.20
C ARG A 114 12.42 2.48 10.01
N LEU A 115 11.84 3.64 9.73
CA LEU A 115 12.49 4.93 9.92
C LEU A 115 12.32 5.34 11.37
N ARG A 116 13.40 5.84 11.97
CA ARG A 116 13.40 6.41 13.32
C ARG A 116 13.71 7.87 13.19
N LEU A 117 12.75 8.71 13.52
CA LEU A 117 12.79 10.15 13.27
C LEU A 117 12.75 10.86 14.60
N GLU A 118 13.70 11.76 14.80
CA GLU A 118 13.66 12.72 15.88
C GLU A 118 12.94 13.96 15.37
N VAL A 119 11.90 14.38 16.07
CA VAL A 119 11.05 15.50 15.70
C VAL A 119 11.03 16.56 16.79
N VAL A 120 10.76 17.81 16.40
CA VAL A 120 10.60 18.90 17.38
C VAL A 120 9.30 18.73 18.17
N ASN A 121 8.22 18.31 17.49
CA ASN A 121 6.92 18.11 18.10
C ASN A 121 6.10 17.02 17.38
N ALA A 122 5.84 15.91 18.07
CA ALA A 122 5.05 14.80 17.55
C ALA A 122 3.55 15.12 17.36
N ASP A 123 3.00 16.15 18.00
CA ASP A 123 1.60 16.58 17.84
C ASP A 123 1.34 17.26 16.49
N LYS A 124 2.39 17.77 15.83
CA LYS A 124 2.29 18.33 14.48
C LYS A 124 2.13 17.27 13.38
N ILE A 125 2.19 16.00 13.74
CA ILE A 125 2.14 14.89 12.78
C ILE A 125 0.70 14.66 12.35
N ASN A 126 0.48 14.73 11.04
CA ASN A 126 -0.82 14.55 10.42
C ASN A 126 -1.01 13.08 10.01
N GLU A 127 -1.83 12.33 10.75
CA GLU A 127 -2.11 10.91 10.51
C GLU A 127 -3.28 10.66 9.54
N GLU A 128 -3.77 11.70 8.86
CA GLU A 128 -5.08 11.71 8.18
C GLU A 128 -5.08 11.04 6.79
N LYS A 129 -3.99 10.37 6.39
CA LYS A 129 -3.89 9.71 5.08
C LYS A 129 -3.19 8.37 5.18
N TYR A 130 -3.65 7.43 4.34
CA TYR A 130 -3.15 6.06 4.07
C TYR A 130 -1.62 6.01 3.82
N TYR A 131 -0.84 6.32 4.84
CA TYR A 131 0.61 6.33 4.88
C TYR A 131 1.04 5.42 6.05
N PRO A 132 2.28 4.91 6.05
CA PRO A 132 2.76 3.89 6.97
C PRO A 132 2.40 4.18 8.42
N VAL A 133 2.15 3.12 9.18
CA VAL A 133 1.82 3.19 10.61
C VAL A 133 2.89 4.02 11.32
N VAL A 134 2.47 5.20 11.77
CA VAL A 134 3.28 6.12 12.57
C VAL A 134 3.14 5.71 14.03
N GLN A 135 4.27 5.51 14.70
CA GLN A 135 4.34 5.21 16.12
C GLN A 135 5.02 6.37 16.83
N LYS A 136 4.26 7.13 17.61
CA LYS A 136 4.79 8.17 18.49
C LYS A 136 5.42 7.48 19.70
N ILE A 137 6.75 7.47 19.76
CA ILE A 137 7.50 6.85 20.86
C ILE A 137 7.62 7.84 22.02
N SER A 138 7.87 9.10 21.69
CA SER A 138 7.93 10.21 22.64
C SER A 138 7.46 11.50 21.95
N PRO A 139 7.32 12.62 22.69
CA PRO A 139 7.00 13.92 22.09
C PRO A 139 8.00 14.39 21.03
N THR A 140 9.21 13.82 21.04
CA THR A 140 10.32 14.17 20.14
C THR A 140 10.83 12.98 19.31
N GLU A 141 10.22 11.80 19.42
CA GLU A 141 10.66 10.61 18.69
C GLU A 141 9.47 9.86 18.08
N VAL A 142 9.57 9.61 16.78
CA VAL A 142 8.56 8.92 15.99
C VAL A 142 9.19 7.84 15.13
N HIS A 143 8.57 6.67 15.12
CA HIS A 143 8.93 5.58 14.24
C HIS A 143 7.90 5.42 13.13
N ILE A 144 8.37 5.31 11.90
CA ILE A 144 7.51 5.01 10.76
C ILE A 144 7.88 3.62 10.24
N ILE A 145 6.89 2.72 10.16
CA ILE A 145 7.12 1.38 9.61
C ILE A 145 7.16 1.48 8.10
N VAL A 146 8.36 1.33 7.52
CA VAL A 146 8.55 1.52 6.08
C VAL A 146 8.96 0.28 5.28
N GLY A 147 9.16 -0.85 5.96
CA GLY A 147 9.61 -2.08 5.33
C GLY A 147 11.08 -2.02 4.91
N THR A 148 11.48 -2.93 4.02
CA THR A 148 12.88 -3.19 3.64
C THR A 148 13.60 -2.00 3.01
N LYS A 149 12.84 -1.01 2.51
CA LYS A 149 13.36 0.23 1.90
C LYS A 149 13.68 1.34 2.91
N ALA A 150 13.65 1.06 4.21
CA ALA A 150 13.98 2.03 5.25
C ALA A 150 15.34 2.72 5.04
N PHE A 151 16.29 2.03 4.43
CA PHE A 151 17.61 2.56 4.15
C PHE A 151 17.62 3.61 3.04
N GLU A 152 17.06 3.28 1.88
CA GLU A 152 16.99 4.18 0.71
C GLU A 152 16.27 5.48 1.08
N LEU A 153 15.14 5.36 1.76
CA LEU A 153 14.35 6.49 2.23
C LEU A 153 15.08 7.43 3.18
N ALA A 154 15.78 6.87 4.17
CA ALA A 154 16.50 7.67 5.15
C ALA A 154 17.60 8.48 4.46
N ASP A 155 18.29 7.86 3.51
CA ASP A 155 19.35 8.49 2.73
C ASP A 155 18.79 9.63 1.85
N GLU A 156 17.67 9.40 1.16
CA GLU A 156 17.02 10.42 0.34
C GLU A 156 16.46 11.59 1.15
N LEU A 157 15.81 11.34 2.30
CA LEU A 157 15.33 12.40 3.18
C LEU A 157 16.49 13.24 3.74
N LYS A 158 17.59 12.60 4.14
CA LYS A 158 18.80 13.31 4.60
C LYS A 158 19.38 14.21 3.51
N LYS A 159 19.47 13.70 2.28
CA LYS A 159 19.95 14.48 1.12
C LYS A 159 19.07 15.68 0.83
N LEU A 160 17.76 15.57 1.04
CA LEU A 160 16.81 16.65 0.78
C LEU A 160 16.84 17.71 1.89
N LEU A 161 17.05 17.33 3.14
CA LEU A 161 17.12 18.27 4.27
C LEU A 161 18.48 18.97 4.41
N ASN A 162 19.57 18.34 3.95
CA ASN A 162 20.92 18.92 3.96
C ASN A 162 21.23 19.80 2.74
N LYS A 163 20.22 20.18 1.95
CA LYS A 163 20.35 20.98 0.73
C LYS A 163 19.78 22.38 0.92
#